data_AF-A0A9X3PB26-F1
#
_entry.id   AF-A0A9X3PB26-F1
#
_cell.length_a   1.000
_cell.length_b   1.000
_cell.length_c   1.000
_cell.angle_alpha   90.00
_cell.angle_beta   90.00
_cell.angle_gamma   90.00
#
_symmetry.space_group_name_H-M   'P 1'
#
loop_
_entity.id
_entity.type
_entity.pdbx_description
1 polymer ?
#
loop_
_entity_poly.entity_id
_entity_poly.type
_entity_poly.pdbx_seq_one_letter_code
_entity_poly.pdbx_strand_id
1 'polypeptide(L)'
;MPKVDPETIRQLGTNIKSNVTPTLEEANELLPNLRGIDQALYTSVDPSLAMVYTTAVSYMNEMVQGAAECFQTMNDNLEGCATAWEDADAAGAADFK
;
A
#
# COMPACT_ATOMS: atom_id res chain seq x y z
N MET A 1 11.14 13.64 -27.41
CA MET A 1 10.41 13.27 -26.18
C MET A 1 11.25 12.26 -25.41
N PRO A 2 11.29 12.32 -24.07
CA PRO A 2 11.81 11.19 -23.29
C PRO A 2 10.98 9.98 -23.68
N LYS A 3 11.64 8.87 -24.04
CA LYS A 3 10.96 7.61 -24.35
C LYS A 3 10.41 7.06 -23.05
N VAL A 4 9.23 7.52 -22.65
CA VAL A 4 8.47 6.87 -21.59
C VAL A 4 7.95 5.57 -22.19
N ASP A 5 8.39 4.46 -21.61
CA ASP A 5 7.96 3.12 -22.01
C ASP A 5 6.81 2.68 -21.08
N PRO A 6 5.58 2.55 -21.58
CA PRO A 6 4.42 2.11 -20.79
C PRO A 6 4.67 0.75 -20.12
N GLU A 7 5.42 -0.15 -20.77
CA GLU A 7 5.75 -1.46 -20.21
C GLU A 7 6.66 -1.33 -18.98
N THR A 8 7.63 -0.42 -19.02
CA THR A 8 8.48 -0.09 -17.86
C THR A 8 7.64 0.48 -16.69
N ILE A 9 6.60 1.28 -16.97
CA ILE A 9 5.68 1.80 -15.94
C ILE A 9 4.84 0.69 -15.32
N ARG A 10 4.29 -0.22 -16.14
CA ARG A 10 3.52 -1.37 -15.65
C ARG A 10 4.38 -2.36 -14.86
N GLN A 11 5.61 -2.59 -15.29
CA GLN A 11 6.57 -3.40 -14.54
C GLN A 11 6.91 -2.78 -13.19
N LEU A 12 7.04 -1.45 -13.10
CA LEU A 12 7.24 -0.78 -11.82
C LEU A 12 6.06 -1.03 -10.88
N GLY A 13 4.81 -0.88 -11.34
CA GLY A 13 3.63 -1.17 -10.52
C GLY A 13 3.54 -2.64 -10.09
N THR A 14 3.88 -3.55 -11.00
CA THR A 14 3.93 -4.99 -10.72
C THR A 14 4.99 -5.33 -9.67
N ASN A 15 6.19 -4.74 -9.78
CA ASN A 15 7.27 -4.93 -8.82
C ASN A 15 6.93 -4.36 -7.44
N ILE A 16 6.25 -3.22 -7.39
CA ILE A 16 5.76 -2.65 -6.13
C ILE A 16 4.74 -3.60 -5.50
N LYS A 17 3.78 -4.11 -6.29
CA LYS A 17 2.78 -5.08 -5.81
C LYS A 17 3.43 -6.37 -5.30
N SER A 18 4.39 -6.93 -6.03
CA SER A 18 5.02 -8.21 -5.67
C SER A 18 5.90 -8.14 -4.44
N ASN A 19 6.45 -6.97 -4.10
CA ASN A 19 7.38 -6.82 -2.96
C ASN A 19 6.71 -6.17 -1.75
N VAL A 20 5.81 -5.21 -1.96
CA VAL A 20 5.21 -4.41 -0.88
C VAL A 20 3.93 -5.05 -0.35
N THR A 21 3.07 -5.61 -1.21
CA THR A 21 1.82 -6.26 -0.77
C THR A 21 2.07 -7.40 0.23
N PRO A 22 3.02 -8.32 0.02
CA PRO A 22 3.30 -9.38 0.99
C PRO A 22 3.78 -8.84 2.34
N THR A 23 4.60 -7.79 2.32
CA THR A 23 5.10 -7.15 3.55
C THR A 23 3.97 -6.53 4.37
N LEU A 24 2.97 -5.94 3.70
CA LEU A 24 1.80 -5.37 4.35
C LEU A 24 0.83 -6.45 4.85
N GLU A 25 0.70 -7.56 4.13
CA GLU A 25 -0.09 -8.72 4.56
C GLU A 25 0.53 -9.40 5.79
N GLU A 26 1.85 -9.62 5.80
CA GLU A 26 2.58 -10.13 6.98
C GLU A 26 2.43 -9.19 8.19
N ALA A 27 2.52 -7.87 7.98
CA ALA A 27 2.27 -6.90 9.03
C ALA A 27 0.83 -7.01 9.57
N ASN A 28 -0.16 -7.21 8.69
CA ASN A 28 -1.56 -7.43 9.06
C ASN A 28 -1.77 -8.70 9.90
N GLU A 29 -1.02 -9.78 9.63
CA GLU A 29 -1.07 -11.02 10.42
C GLU A 29 -0.50 -10.87 11.84
N LEU A 30 0.37 -9.88 12.08
CA LEU A 30 0.92 -9.57 13.40
C LEU A 30 -0.06 -8.73 14.26
N LEU A 31 -0.98 -7.99 13.64
CA LEU A 31 -1.94 -7.12 14.35
C LEU A 31 -2.89 -7.90 15.30
N PRO A 32 -3.39 -9.11 14.96
CA PRO A 32 -4.13 -9.97 15.89
C PRO A 32 -3.31 -10.41 17.11
N ASN A 33 -2.02 -10.74 16.94
CA ASN A 33 -1.14 -11.10 18.05
C ASN A 33 -0.94 -9.93 19.01
N LEU A 34 -0.88 -8.70 18.46
CA LEU A 34 -0.83 -7.48 19.26
C LEU A 34 -2.13 -7.27 20.06
N ARG A 35 -3.31 -7.58 19.49
CA ARG A 35 -4.58 -7.54 20.23
C ARG A 35 -4.70 -8.61 21.32
N GLY A 36 -4.05 -9.77 21.16
CA GLY A 36 -3.99 -10.79 22.21
C GLY A 36 -3.29 -10.32 23.48
N ILE A 37 -2.31 -9.42 23.33
CA ILE A 37 -1.61 -8.78 24.45
C ILE A 37 -2.50 -7.72 25.13
N ASP A 38 -3.41 -7.04 24.41
CA ASP A 38 -4.40 -6.14 25.05
C ASP A 38 -5.21 -6.90 26.10
N GLN A 39 -5.70 -8.09 25.74
CA GLN A 39 -6.53 -8.92 26.62
C GLN A 39 -5.75 -9.39 27.86
N ALA A 40 -4.45 -9.70 27.71
CA ALA A 40 -3.57 -10.04 28.81
C ALA A 40 -3.23 -8.82 29.69
N LEU A 41 -3.08 -7.63 29.10
CA LEU A 41 -2.79 -6.40 29.83
C LEU A 41 -4.00 -5.90 30.63
N TYR A 42 -5.23 -6.03 30.11
CA TYR A 42 -6.46 -5.69 30.84
C TYR A 42 -6.72 -6.60 32.05
N THR A 43 -6.11 -7.79 32.09
CA THR A 43 -6.18 -8.70 33.25
C THR A 43 -4.98 -8.52 34.21
N SER A 44 -3.92 -7.86 33.76
CA SER A 44 -2.80 -7.41 34.59
C SER A 44 -3.12 -6.03 35.18
N VAL A 45 -2.75 -5.79 36.44
CA VAL A 45 -3.34 -4.76 37.30
C VAL A 45 -2.89 -3.32 37.00
N ASP A 46 -2.36 -3.03 35.80
CA ASP A 46 -1.82 -1.71 35.43
C ASP A 46 -2.56 -1.07 34.24
N PRO A 47 -3.59 -0.24 34.52
CA PRO A 47 -4.37 0.46 33.50
C PRO A 47 -3.54 1.41 32.62
N SER A 48 -2.41 1.92 33.13
CA SER A 48 -1.56 2.85 32.39
C SER A 48 -0.79 2.14 31.28
N LEU A 49 -0.34 0.92 31.55
CA LEU A 49 0.34 0.07 30.58
C LEU A 49 -0.60 -0.40 29.47
N ALA A 50 -1.84 -0.78 29.83
CA ALA A 50 -2.88 -1.15 28.87
C ALA A 50 -3.23 0.02 27.92
N MET A 51 -3.29 1.26 28.45
CA MET A 51 -3.61 2.44 27.65
C MET A 51 -2.50 2.78 26.65
N VAL A 52 -1.24 2.83 27.10
CA VAL A 52 -0.07 3.10 26.22
C VAL A 52 0.04 2.04 25.13
N TYR A 53 -0.15 0.77 25.50
CA TYR A 53 -0.11 -0.34 24.56
C TYR A 53 -1.26 -0.28 23.54
N THR A 54 -2.51 -0.05 23.98
CA THR A 54 -3.67 0.13 23.10
C THR A 54 -3.45 1.28 22.11
N THR A 55 -2.90 2.41 22.56
CA THR A 55 -2.58 3.55 21.69
C THR A 55 -1.51 3.19 20.67
N ALA A 56 -0.43 2.52 21.07
CA ALA A 56 0.64 2.11 20.16
C ALA A 56 0.13 1.11 19.09
N VAL A 57 -0.71 0.14 19.47
CA VAL A 57 -1.32 -0.82 18.55
C VAL A 57 -2.31 -0.16 17.61
N SER A 58 -3.11 0.80 18.10
CA SER A 58 -4.05 1.55 17.25
C SER A 58 -3.31 2.39 16.21
N TYR A 59 -2.25 3.09 16.62
CA TYR A 59 -1.42 3.87 15.70
C TYR A 59 -0.75 3.01 14.63
N MET A 60 -0.22 1.83 14.99
CA MET A 60 0.37 0.91 14.02
C MET A 60 -0.67 0.37 13.03
N ASN A 61 -1.89 0.03 13.48
CA ASN A 61 -2.97 -0.39 12.59
C ASN A 61 -3.29 0.69 11.54
N GLU A 62 -3.47 1.94 11.98
CA GLU A 62 -3.79 3.06 11.08
C GLU A 62 -2.67 3.30 10.07
N MET A 63 -1.41 3.25 10.48
CA MET A 63 -0.29 3.44 9.56
C MET A 63 -0.18 2.33 8.51
N VAL A 64 -0.35 1.06 8.91
CA VAL A 64 -0.26 -0.08 7.98
C VAL A 64 -1.41 -0.06 6.98
N GLN A 65 -2.64 0.22 7.44
CA GLN A 65 -3.80 0.38 6.56
C GLN A 65 -3.63 1.56 5.60
N GLY A 66 -3.23 2.73 6.11
CA GLY A 66 -3.00 3.91 5.28
C GLY A 66 -1.88 3.73 4.26
N ALA A 67 -0.81 3.01 4.63
CA ALA A 67 0.24 2.64 3.68
C ALA A 67 -0.30 1.74 2.56
N ALA A 68 -1.11 0.72 2.89
CA ALA A 68 -1.71 -0.18 1.91
C ALA A 68 -2.60 0.56 0.90
N GLU A 69 -3.47 1.46 1.36
CA GLU A 69 -4.31 2.30 0.49
C GLU A 69 -3.48 3.20 -0.43
N CYS A 70 -2.38 3.75 0.10
CA CYS A 70 -1.47 4.61 -0.67
C CYS A 70 -0.76 3.82 -1.79
N PHE A 71 -0.28 2.61 -1.50
CA PHE A 71 0.34 1.74 -2.50
C PHE A 71 -0.65 1.27 -3.57
N GLN A 72 -1.90 0.99 -3.19
CA GLN A 72 -2.94 0.64 -4.14
C GLN A 72 -3.26 1.80 -5.08
N THR A 73 -3.48 3.00 -4.53
CA THR A 73 -3.70 4.23 -5.31
C THR A 73 -2.52 4.54 -6.24
N MET A 74 -1.29 4.34 -5.77
CA MET A 74 -0.10 4.54 -6.60
C MET A 74 -0.06 3.57 -7.79
N ASN A 75 -0.42 2.31 -7.59
CA ASN A 75 -0.49 1.34 -8.68
C ASN A 75 -1.57 1.72 -9.71
N ASP A 76 -2.74 2.14 -9.26
CA ASP A 76 -3.82 2.58 -10.15
C ASP A 76 -3.38 3.80 -10.98
N ASN A 77 -2.65 4.73 -10.35
CA ASN A 77 -2.08 5.89 -11.06
C ASN A 77 -1.00 5.49 -12.08
N LEU A 78 -0.15 4.51 -11.78
CA LEU A 78 0.86 4.01 -12.71
C LEU A 78 0.20 3.35 -13.94
N GLU A 79 -0.85 2.54 -13.74
CA GLU A 79 -1.61 1.94 -14.84
C GLU A 79 -2.34 3.02 -15.67
N GLY A 80 -2.93 4.00 -15.01
CA GLY A 80 -3.56 5.14 -15.66
C GLY A 80 -2.56 5.96 -16.50
N CYS A 81 -1.35 6.17 -16.00
CA CYS A 81 -0.27 6.80 -16.74
C CYS A 81 0.14 5.98 -17.97
N ALA A 82 0.32 4.66 -17.83
CA ALA A 82 0.67 3.80 -18.96
C ALA A 82 -0.39 3.86 -20.07
N THR A 83 -1.66 3.76 -19.69
CA THR A 83 -2.81 3.84 -20.60
C THR A 83 -2.86 5.19 -21.31
N ALA A 84 -2.72 6.29 -20.58
CA ALA A 84 -2.75 7.63 -21.17
C ALA A 84 -1.63 7.87 -22.18
N TRP A 85 -0.46 7.25 -21.97
CA TRP A 85 0.65 7.30 -22.93
C TRP A 85 0.35 6.52 -24.20
N GLU A 86 -0.25 5.33 -24.10
CA GLU A 86 -0.65 4.52 -25.25
C GLU A 86 -1.75 5.21 -26.06
N ASP A 87 -2.74 5.80 -25.39
CA ASP A 87 -3.81 6.57 -26.03
C ASP A 87 -3.27 7.79 -26.80
N ALA A 88 -2.30 8.50 -26.21
CA ALA A 88 -1.67 9.64 -26.86
C ALA A 88 -0.84 9.23 -28.09
N ASP A 89 -0.12 8.10 -28.02
CA ASP A 89 0.65 7.57 -29.15
C ASP A 89 -0.28 7.12 -30.30
N ALA A 90 -1.37 6.42 -29.96
CA ALA A 90 -2.37 5.99 -30.93
C ALA A 90 -3.08 7.18 -31.61
N ALA A 91 -3.44 8.22 -30.84
CA ALA A 91 -4.03 9.44 -31.38
C ALA A 91 -3.06 10.17 -32.32
N GLY A 92 -1.79 10.31 -31.93
CA GLY A 92 -0.76 10.88 -32.79
C GLY A 92 -0.57 10.10 -34.09
N ALA A 93 -0.55 8.77 -34.03
CA ALA A 93 -0.44 7.92 -35.22
C ALA A 93 -1.65 8.01 -36.16
N ALA A 94 -2.83 8.31 -35.64
CA ALA A 94 -4.04 8.51 -36.44
C ALA A 94 -4.08 9.86 -37.17
N ASP A 95 -3.53 10.93 -36.56
CA ASP A 95 -3.47 12.28 -37.15
C ASP A 95 -2.46 12.41 -38.32
N PHE A 96 -1.51 11.48 -38.45
CA PHE A 96 -0.53 11.44 -39.55
C PHE A 96 -0.97 10.55 -40.75
N LYS A 97 -2.23 10.11 -40.79
CA LYS A 97 -2.80 9.31 -41.90
C LYS A 97 -3.68 10.13 -42.85
#